data_AF-A0A8D8H8V4-F1
#
_entry.id   AF-A0A8D8H8V4-F1
#
_cell.length_a   1.000
_cell.length_b   1.000
_cell.length_c   1.000
_cell.angle_alpha   90.00
_cell.angle_beta   90.00
_cell.angle_gamma   90.00
#
_symmetry.space_group_name_H-M   'P 1'
#
loop_
_entity.id
_entity.type
_entity.pdbx_description
1 polymer ?
#
loop_
_entity_poly.entity_id
_entity_poly.type
_entity_poly.pdbx_seq_one_letter_code
_entity_poly.pdbx_strand_id
1 'polypeptide(L)'
;MQSSGSDINRLCECGICHESLRDAHICPQCSNPFCHRCITQWLGRHHDCPVCRKQLSGQKLVKARIYEQVLEHVNSAPPVVANGANCSKHRDKQLSLFCWTCMECACVTCLFSKTHAKHKEQVVLFECASKKLKTRVSNELGWIISREQEIAHAIGLHGENIMKLSAEKNRIFANIQQVLDAVKGQFDKECAKQQDKINLLEADKKSNSELRGTAEEWIKSEKIFELLPKIAALLKQNRFNSTLTKPKPVEKVKPNLKNDLIPELIQFTQPIDGREISQIFKVDGGFEFKVQISHDGVTFYKVALTIEKGIGGVYLVSLGSNPLEPIKFVLRQASPLGQVHPGADAAPSVTVKVQLAKTYAEKCVQLQRYVHQLESGVYELSESLRFQ
;
A
#
# COMPACT_ATOMS: atom_id res chain seq x y z
N MET A 1 53.57 4.08 -56.35
CA MET A 1 54.81 3.74 -55.61
C MET A 1 54.41 2.90 -54.41
N GLN A 2 54.86 1.65 -54.40
CA GLN A 2 54.74 0.72 -53.29
C GLN A 2 55.54 1.24 -52.09
N SER A 3 55.07 1.01 -50.85
CA SER A 3 55.85 0.65 -49.64
C SER A 3 55.28 1.23 -48.33
N SER A 4 54.38 0.49 -47.68
CA SER A 4 54.08 0.63 -46.24
C SER A 4 53.99 -0.72 -45.52
N GLY A 5 54.33 -1.81 -46.21
CA GLY A 5 54.70 -3.11 -45.62
C GLY A 5 56.22 -3.32 -45.50
N SER A 6 57.03 -2.39 -46.01
CA SER A 6 58.49 -2.54 -46.12
C SER A 6 59.25 -2.36 -44.81
N ASP A 7 58.73 -1.62 -43.84
CA ASP A 7 59.52 -1.24 -42.67
C ASP A 7 59.43 -2.28 -41.53
N ILE A 8 58.34 -3.04 -41.45
CA ILE A 8 58.21 -4.15 -40.48
C ILE A 8 58.91 -5.41 -41.02
N ASN A 9 58.78 -5.66 -42.33
CA ASN A 9 59.50 -6.76 -42.99
C ASN A 9 61.02 -6.58 -42.87
N ARG A 10 61.54 -5.35 -43.00
CA ARG A 10 62.95 -5.02 -42.75
C ARG A 10 63.43 -5.34 -41.32
N LEU A 11 62.55 -5.38 -40.33
CA LEU A 11 62.89 -5.75 -38.95
C LEU A 11 62.98 -7.27 -38.74
N CYS A 12 62.46 -8.07 -39.69
CA CYS A 12 62.43 -9.54 -39.63
C CYS A 12 63.16 -10.21 -40.81
N GLU A 13 63.84 -9.41 -41.64
CA GLU A 13 64.63 -9.87 -42.79
C GLU A 13 66.12 -9.75 -42.49
N CYS A 14 66.91 -10.67 -43.06
CA CYS A 14 68.35 -10.63 -42.96
C CYS A 14 68.91 -9.41 -43.70
N GLY A 15 69.72 -8.59 -43.02
CA GLY A 15 70.39 -7.43 -43.61
C GLY A 15 71.44 -7.73 -44.69
N ILE A 16 71.57 -8.99 -45.13
CA ILE A 16 72.46 -9.44 -46.22
C ILE A 16 71.65 -10.12 -47.34
N CYS A 17 70.86 -11.15 -47.01
CA CYS A 17 70.14 -11.93 -48.03
C CYS A 17 68.70 -11.47 -48.26
N HIS A 18 68.18 -10.56 -47.42
CA HIS A 18 66.81 -10.03 -47.50
C HIS A 18 65.70 -11.10 -47.44
N GLU A 19 66.03 -12.30 -46.95
CA GLU A 19 65.06 -13.37 -46.66
C GLU A 19 64.74 -13.42 -45.16
N SER A 20 63.71 -14.19 -44.80
CA SER A 20 63.38 -14.53 -43.41
C SER A 20 64.60 -15.05 -42.65
N LEU A 21 64.79 -14.54 -41.43
CA LEU A 21 65.93 -14.89 -40.58
C LEU A 21 65.93 -16.37 -40.19
N ARG A 22 67.05 -17.05 -40.40
CA ARG A 22 67.35 -18.41 -39.94
C ARG A 22 68.51 -18.35 -38.94
N ASP A 23 68.30 -18.85 -37.73
CA ASP A 23 69.24 -18.73 -36.60
C ASP A 23 69.68 -17.27 -36.41
N ALA A 24 68.72 -16.44 -35.97
CA ALA A 24 68.84 -14.98 -36.03
C ALA A 24 69.91 -14.45 -35.06
N HIS A 25 70.82 -13.63 -35.57
CA HIS A 25 71.87 -12.94 -34.81
C HIS A 25 71.81 -11.44 -35.06
N ILE A 26 72.01 -10.64 -34.01
CA ILE A 26 71.87 -9.19 -34.05
C ILE A 26 73.22 -8.52 -33.81
N CYS A 27 73.48 -7.44 -34.56
CA CYS A 27 74.58 -6.54 -34.28
C CYS A 27 74.28 -5.69 -33.03
N PRO A 28 75.12 -5.72 -31.97
CA PRO A 28 74.86 -4.94 -30.75
C PRO A 28 74.94 -3.43 -30.95
N GLN A 29 75.51 -2.97 -32.07
CA GLN A 29 75.74 -1.55 -32.34
C GLN A 29 74.59 -0.86 -33.09
N CYS A 30 73.83 -1.61 -33.90
CA CYS A 30 72.74 -1.04 -34.71
C CYS A 30 71.46 -1.87 -34.67
N SER A 31 71.42 -2.94 -33.88
CA SER A 31 70.28 -3.83 -33.70
C SER A 31 69.72 -4.46 -34.98
N ASN A 32 70.47 -4.43 -36.09
CA ASN A 32 70.04 -5.05 -37.34
C ASN A 32 70.24 -6.57 -37.27
N PRO A 33 69.25 -7.36 -37.72
CA PRO A 33 69.30 -8.81 -37.65
C PRO A 33 69.90 -9.45 -38.92
N PHE A 34 70.54 -10.60 -38.75
CA PHE A 34 71.13 -11.38 -39.83
C PHE A 34 70.93 -12.88 -39.57
N CYS A 35 70.84 -13.68 -40.63
CA CYS A 35 71.00 -15.12 -40.52
C CYS A 35 72.43 -15.43 -40.05
N HIS A 36 72.61 -16.37 -39.12
CA HIS A 36 73.93 -16.76 -38.62
C HIS A 36 74.92 -17.06 -39.75
N ARG A 37 74.49 -17.87 -40.74
CA ARG A 37 75.32 -18.22 -41.89
C ARG A 37 75.76 -17.00 -42.69
N CYS A 38 74.86 -16.05 -42.92
CA CYS A 38 75.14 -14.86 -43.73
C CYS A 38 76.17 -13.94 -43.04
N ILE A 39 75.97 -13.65 -41.75
CA ILE A 39 76.85 -12.74 -41.04
C ILE A 39 78.21 -13.38 -40.73
N THR A 40 78.26 -14.68 -40.47
CA THR A 40 79.53 -15.41 -40.26
C THR A 40 80.36 -15.45 -41.55
N GLN A 41 79.74 -15.65 -42.72
CA GLN A 41 80.44 -15.56 -44.01
C GLN A 41 80.99 -14.17 -44.29
N TRP A 42 80.22 -13.11 -43.97
CA TRP A 42 80.68 -11.73 -44.10
C TRP A 42 81.88 -11.45 -43.19
N LEU A 43 81.78 -11.82 -41.91
CA LEU A 43 82.82 -11.58 -40.92
C LEU A 43 84.08 -12.45 -41.10
N GLY A 44 84.01 -13.47 -41.97
CA GLY A 44 85.20 -14.20 -42.42
C GLY A 44 86.06 -13.42 -43.41
N ARG A 45 85.53 -12.34 -44.00
CA ARG A 45 86.22 -11.49 -44.98
C ARG A 45 86.31 -10.02 -44.57
N HIS A 46 85.49 -9.62 -43.60
CA HIS A 46 85.34 -8.24 -43.14
C HIS A 46 85.32 -8.18 -41.61
N HIS A 47 85.63 -7.01 -41.03
CA HIS A 47 85.61 -6.79 -39.58
C HIS A 47 84.59 -5.74 -39.15
N ASP A 48 83.57 -5.50 -39.98
CA ASP A 48 82.54 -4.50 -39.79
C ASP A 48 81.12 -5.04 -40.06
N CYS A 49 80.12 -4.35 -39.53
CA CYS A 49 78.72 -4.65 -39.78
C CYS A 49 78.33 -4.29 -41.22
N PRO A 50 77.66 -5.18 -41.99
CA PRO A 50 77.20 -4.88 -43.35
C PRO A 50 76.28 -3.65 -43.45
N VAL A 51 75.58 -3.33 -42.36
CA VAL A 51 74.57 -2.25 -42.33
C VAL A 51 75.17 -0.95 -41.77
N CYS A 52 75.74 -0.97 -40.57
CA CYS A 52 76.21 0.26 -39.91
C CYS A 52 77.70 0.53 -40.08
N ARG A 53 78.47 -0.40 -40.69
CA ARG A 53 79.92 -0.32 -40.93
C ARG A 53 80.78 -0.10 -39.67
N LYS A 54 80.21 -0.26 -38.47
CA LYS A 54 80.95 -0.27 -37.21
C LYS A 54 81.64 -1.62 -37.03
N GLN A 55 82.77 -1.62 -36.33
CA GLN A 55 83.57 -2.81 -36.08
C GLN A 55 82.75 -3.92 -35.40
N LEU A 56 82.77 -5.12 -35.99
CA LEU A 56 82.00 -6.28 -35.56
C LEU A 56 82.85 -7.53 -35.70
N SER A 57 82.79 -8.44 -34.72
CA SER A 57 83.41 -9.76 -34.77
C SER A 57 82.39 -10.82 -34.39
N GLY A 58 82.57 -12.06 -34.85
CA GLY A 58 81.60 -13.14 -34.66
C GLY A 58 81.24 -13.39 -33.18
N GLN A 59 82.21 -13.25 -32.28
CA GLN A 59 82.01 -13.39 -30.83
C GLN A 59 81.13 -12.29 -30.21
N LYS A 60 81.01 -11.13 -30.87
CA LYS A 60 80.18 -9.99 -30.39
C LYS A 60 78.74 -10.05 -30.91
N LEU A 61 78.39 -11.04 -31.72
CA LEU A 61 77.01 -11.22 -32.19
C LEU A 61 76.14 -11.74 -31.06
N VAL A 62 74.95 -11.16 -30.92
CA VAL A 62 73.96 -11.61 -29.93
C VAL A 62 72.94 -12.49 -30.63
N LYS A 63 72.80 -13.75 -30.20
CA LYS A 63 71.74 -14.63 -30.71
C LYS A 63 70.37 -14.11 -30.24
N ALA A 64 69.47 -13.87 -31.18
CA ALA A 64 68.13 -13.33 -30.94
C ALA A 64 67.13 -14.44 -30.62
N ARG A 65 67.25 -15.06 -29.43
CA ARG A 65 66.37 -16.17 -28.99
C ARG A 65 64.88 -15.80 -28.98
N ILE A 66 64.56 -14.54 -28.71
CA ILE A 66 63.18 -14.03 -28.74
C ILE A 66 62.55 -14.14 -30.13
N TYR A 67 63.35 -14.06 -31.20
CA TYR A 67 62.85 -14.14 -32.57
C TYR A 67 62.31 -15.54 -32.86
N GLU A 68 63.06 -16.59 -32.49
CA GLU A 68 62.65 -17.99 -32.63
C GLU A 68 61.38 -18.27 -31.80
N GLN A 69 61.33 -17.79 -30.55
CA GLN A 69 60.17 -17.96 -29.66
C GLN A 69 58.90 -17.25 -30.18
N VAL A 70 59.03 -16.04 -30.72
CA VAL A 70 57.91 -15.30 -31.31
C VAL A 70 57.44 -15.97 -32.60
N LEU A 71 58.35 -16.45 -33.45
CA LEU A 71 58.00 -17.14 -34.69
C LEU A 71 57.23 -18.44 -34.42
N GLU A 72 57.64 -19.20 -33.40
CA GLU A 72 56.92 -20.39 -32.96
C GLU A 72 55.50 -20.05 -32.46
N HIS A 73 55.33 -19.00 -31.66
CA HIS A 73 54.00 -18.58 -31.15
C HIS A 73 53.09 -18.02 -32.27
N VAL A 74 53.66 -17.35 -33.26
CA VAL A 74 52.91 -16.83 -34.42
C VAL A 74 52.50 -17.97 -35.36
N ASN A 75 53.36 -18.95 -35.58
CA ASN A 75 53.09 -20.08 -36.49
C ASN A 75 52.21 -21.18 -35.87
N SER A 76 52.16 -21.27 -34.54
CA SER A 76 51.30 -22.22 -33.80
C SER A 76 49.92 -21.65 -33.45
N ALA A 77 49.68 -20.36 -33.71
CA ALA A 77 48.35 -19.78 -33.59
C ALA A 77 47.44 -20.37 -34.68
N PRO A 78 46.24 -20.89 -34.34
CA PRO A 78 45.27 -21.28 -35.36
C PRO A 78 44.98 -20.09 -36.29
N PRO A 79 44.72 -20.31 -37.60
CA PRO A 79 44.32 -19.23 -38.48
C PRO A 79 43.05 -18.63 -37.92
N VAL A 80 43.17 -17.43 -37.33
CA VAL A 80 42.03 -16.68 -36.83
C VAL A 80 41.17 -16.41 -38.04
N VAL A 81 39.99 -17.01 -38.08
CA VAL A 81 38.99 -16.80 -39.13
C VAL A 81 38.71 -15.30 -39.15
N ALA A 82 39.23 -14.63 -40.18
CA ALA A 82 39.31 -13.19 -40.26
C ALA A 82 37.94 -12.59 -40.61
N ASN A 83 37.07 -12.47 -39.61
CA ASN A 83 36.02 -11.45 -39.57
C ASN A 83 36.53 -10.19 -38.85
N GLY A 84 37.83 -9.92 -38.91
CA GLY A 84 38.44 -8.73 -38.33
C GLY A 84 38.05 -7.51 -39.14
N ALA A 85 37.26 -6.61 -38.56
CA ALA A 85 36.96 -5.32 -39.17
C ALA A 85 38.28 -4.53 -39.38
N ASN A 86 38.43 -3.93 -40.56
CA ASN A 86 39.59 -3.10 -40.85
C ASN A 86 39.49 -1.76 -40.12
N CYS A 87 40.64 -1.23 -39.71
CA CYS A 87 40.72 0.06 -39.05
C CYS A 87 40.29 1.17 -40.03
N SER A 88 39.38 2.03 -39.61
CA SER A 88 38.89 3.15 -40.41
C SER A 88 40.00 4.14 -40.80
N LYS A 89 41.03 4.28 -39.96
CA LYS A 89 42.20 5.16 -40.18
C LYS A 89 43.34 4.48 -40.93
N HIS A 90 43.43 3.16 -40.87
CA HIS A 90 44.48 2.35 -41.50
C HIS A 90 43.82 1.16 -42.20
N ARG A 91 43.22 1.40 -43.37
CA ARG A 91 42.29 0.48 -44.05
C ARG A 91 42.89 -0.87 -44.42
N ASP A 92 44.22 -0.96 -44.48
CA ASP A 92 45.01 -2.17 -44.74
C ASP A 92 45.34 -2.97 -43.47
N LYS A 93 44.95 -2.48 -42.28
CA LYS A 93 45.23 -3.12 -40.98
C LYS A 93 43.94 -3.52 -40.28
N GLN A 94 43.91 -4.74 -39.78
CA GLN A 94 42.79 -5.24 -38.96
C GLN A 94 42.83 -4.71 -37.53
N LEU A 95 41.65 -4.54 -36.95
CA LEU A 95 41.50 -4.26 -35.52
C LEU A 95 41.78 -5.54 -34.73
N SER A 96 42.83 -5.53 -33.92
CA SER A 96 43.29 -6.69 -33.14
C SER A 96 43.57 -6.35 -31.67
N LEU A 97 43.44 -5.08 -31.29
CA LEU A 97 43.69 -4.55 -29.96
C LEU A 97 42.46 -3.83 -29.42
N PHE A 98 42.37 -3.66 -28.10
CA PHE A 98 41.35 -2.86 -27.44
C PHE A 98 41.99 -1.97 -26.37
N CYS A 99 41.63 -0.70 -26.36
CA CYS A 99 42.12 0.29 -25.39
C CYS A 99 41.06 0.52 -24.31
N TRP A 100 41.35 0.20 -23.05
CA TRP A 100 40.41 0.40 -21.94
C TRP A 100 40.15 1.88 -21.63
N THR A 101 41.13 2.77 -21.84
CA THR A 101 40.95 4.21 -21.60
C THR A 101 40.05 4.87 -22.64
N CYS A 102 40.15 4.44 -23.90
CA CYS A 102 39.35 4.99 -25.00
C CYS A 102 38.03 4.24 -25.21
N MET A 103 37.92 3.03 -24.69
CA MET A 103 36.81 2.11 -24.95
C MET A 103 36.62 1.82 -26.45
N GLU A 104 37.73 1.70 -27.18
CA GLU A 104 37.76 1.53 -28.63
C GLU A 104 38.67 0.38 -29.06
N CYS A 105 38.31 -0.29 -30.16
CA CYS A 105 39.19 -1.22 -30.85
C CYS A 105 40.28 -0.46 -31.63
N ALA A 106 41.50 -0.99 -31.64
CA ALA A 106 42.64 -0.40 -32.32
C ALA A 106 43.38 -1.44 -33.18
N CYS A 107 44.06 -0.98 -34.24
CA CYS A 107 45.05 -1.77 -34.94
C CYS A 107 46.46 -1.47 -34.40
N VAL A 108 47.43 -2.27 -34.80
CA VAL A 108 48.84 -2.09 -34.40
C VAL A 108 49.39 -0.71 -34.77
N THR A 109 48.99 -0.13 -35.90
CA THR A 109 49.43 1.22 -36.31
C THR A 109 48.84 2.31 -35.40
N CYS A 110 47.59 2.16 -34.96
CA CYS A 110 46.95 3.06 -34.00
C CYS A 110 47.71 3.09 -32.66
N LEU A 111 48.24 1.95 -32.20
CA LEU A 111 48.98 1.86 -30.94
C LEU A 111 50.25 2.74 -30.93
N PHE A 112 50.98 2.78 -32.04
CA PHE A 112 52.22 3.55 -32.16
C PHE A 112 52.00 4.99 -32.64
N SER A 113 50.82 5.29 -33.18
CA SER A 113 50.42 6.66 -33.51
C SER A 113 50.23 7.52 -32.25
N LYS A 114 50.17 8.85 -32.43
CA LYS A 114 49.81 9.80 -31.36
C LYS A 114 48.45 9.49 -30.70
N THR A 115 47.57 8.77 -31.41
CA THR A 115 46.19 8.48 -30.98
C THR A 115 46.11 7.61 -29.72
N HIS A 116 47.03 6.66 -29.52
CA HIS A 116 47.07 5.81 -28.31
C HIS A 116 48.40 5.86 -27.55
N ALA A 117 49.28 6.79 -27.90
CA ALA A 117 50.64 6.86 -27.34
C ALA A 117 50.67 7.04 -25.82
N LYS A 118 49.66 7.68 -25.22
CA LYS A 118 49.61 7.99 -23.78
C LYS A 118 48.97 6.90 -22.91
N HIS A 119 48.42 5.85 -23.50
CA HIS A 119 47.65 4.80 -22.80
C HIS A 119 48.00 3.41 -23.35
N LYS A 120 49.22 3.23 -23.87
CA LYS A 120 49.72 1.96 -24.38
C LYS A 120 49.62 0.82 -23.37
N GLU A 121 49.85 1.12 -22.09
CA GLU A 121 49.77 0.16 -20.98
C GLU A 121 48.34 -0.34 -20.70
N GLN A 122 47.33 0.37 -21.20
CA GLN A 122 45.91 0.02 -21.08
C GLN A 122 45.36 -0.63 -22.35
N VAL A 123 46.24 -0.99 -23.30
CA VAL A 123 45.86 -1.69 -24.53
C VAL A 123 46.13 -3.18 -24.38
N VAL A 124 45.11 -3.98 -24.66
CA VAL A 124 45.17 -5.45 -24.61
C VAL A 124 44.79 -6.05 -25.96
N LEU A 125 45.03 -7.35 -26.15
CA LEU A 125 44.51 -8.07 -27.31
C LEU A 125 42.98 -8.05 -27.31
N PHE A 126 42.40 -7.95 -28.52
CA PHE A 126 40.96 -7.92 -28.73
C PHE A 126 40.26 -9.12 -28.05
N GLU A 127 40.82 -10.31 -28.15
CA GLU A 127 40.24 -11.53 -27.57
C GLU A 127 40.15 -11.45 -26.03
N CYS A 128 41.18 -10.91 -25.37
CA CYS A 128 41.20 -10.72 -23.92
C CYS A 128 40.13 -9.71 -23.48
N ALA A 129 39.99 -8.59 -24.19
CA ALA A 129 38.95 -7.60 -23.91
C ALA A 129 37.55 -8.16 -24.19
N SER A 130 37.38 -8.83 -25.33
CA SER A 130 36.12 -9.46 -25.75
C SER A 130 35.63 -10.46 -24.72
N LYS A 131 36.50 -11.36 -24.24
CA LYS A 131 36.15 -12.32 -23.19
C LYS A 131 35.71 -11.60 -21.91
N LYS A 132 36.47 -10.62 -21.43
CA LYS A 132 36.18 -9.88 -20.19
C LYS A 132 34.88 -9.06 -20.28
N LEU A 133 34.67 -8.36 -21.39
CA LEU A 133 33.45 -7.59 -21.65
C LEU A 133 32.22 -8.51 -21.78
N LYS A 134 32.34 -9.62 -22.50
CA LYS A 134 31.26 -10.62 -22.61
C LYS A 134 30.88 -11.17 -21.25
N THR A 135 31.85 -11.58 -20.42
CA THR A 135 31.56 -12.05 -19.06
C THR A 135 30.86 -10.98 -18.22
N ARG A 136 31.32 -9.73 -18.30
CA ARG A 136 30.66 -8.62 -17.58
C ARG A 136 29.21 -8.45 -18.03
N VAL A 137 28.96 -8.36 -19.33
CA VAL A 137 27.60 -8.22 -19.89
C VAL A 137 26.73 -9.42 -19.52
N SER A 138 27.25 -10.65 -19.55
CA SER A 138 26.50 -11.84 -19.11
C SER A 138 26.10 -11.77 -17.64
N ASN A 139 26.97 -11.25 -16.76
CA ASN A 139 26.64 -11.07 -15.35
C ASN A 139 25.53 -10.00 -15.18
N GLU A 140 25.67 -8.85 -15.82
CA GLU A 140 24.64 -7.79 -15.79
C GLU A 140 23.30 -8.29 -16.34
N LEU A 141 23.33 -9.08 -17.42
CA LEU A 141 22.15 -9.71 -17.99
C LEU A 141 21.47 -10.66 -16.99
N GLY A 142 22.25 -11.45 -16.25
CA GLY A 142 21.74 -12.31 -15.18
C GLY A 142 20.99 -11.51 -14.12
N TRP A 143 21.57 -10.39 -13.65
CA TRP A 143 20.91 -9.49 -12.71
C TRP A 143 19.59 -8.92 -13.26
N ILE A 144 19.58 -8.48 -14.52
CA ILE A 144 18.38 -7.94 -15.17
C ILE A 144 17.27 -9.00 -15.24
N ILE A 145 17.59 -10.24 -15.65
CA ILE A 145 16.63 -11.33 -15.73
C ILE A 145 16.02 -11.65 -14.35
N SER A 146 16.85 -11.74 -13.30
CA SER A 146 16.35 -11.94 -11.93
C SER A 146 15.46 -10.79 -11.49
N ARG A 147 15.85 -9.54 -11.80
CA ARG A 147 15.06 -8.36 -11.45
C ARG A 147 13.72 -8.32 -12.19
N GLU A 148 13.69 -8.74 -13.45
CA GLU A 148 12.46 -8.85 -14.24
C GLU A 148 11.47 -9.83 -13.60
N GLN A 149 11.96 -10.99 -13.12
CA GLN A 149 11.14 -11.98 -12.40
C GLN A 149 10.58 -11.42 -11.08
N GLU A 150 11.38 -10.70 -10.30
CA GLU A 150 10.92 -10.05 -9.06
C GLU A 150 9.81 -9.03 -9.33
N ILE A 151 9.97 -8.20 -10.36
CA ILE A 151 8.97 -7.21 -10.76
C ILE A 151 7.69 -7.90 -11.22
N ALA A 152 7.79 -8.95 -12.05
CA ALA A 152 6.63 -9.72 -12.49
C ALA A 152 5.87 -10.33 -11.31
N HIS A 153 6.58 -10.89 -10.33
CA HIS A 153 5.98 -11.40 -9.10
C HIS A 153 5.29 -10.30 -8.28
N ALA A 154 5.94 -9.14 -8.11
CA ALA A 154 5.35 -8.00 -7.40
C ALA A 154 4.08 -7.49 -8.08
N ILE A 155 4.06 -7.41 -9.42
CA ILE A 155 2.86 -7.07 -10.20
C ILE A 155 1.74 -8.06 -9.90
N GLY A 156 2.05 -9.36 -9.89
CA GLY A 156 1.10 -10.42 -9.53
C GLY A 156 0.48 -10.23 -8.14
N LEU A 157 1.32 -10.04 -7.12
CA LEU A 157 0.87 -9.77 -5.74
C LEU A 157 0.00 -8.52 -5.63
N HIS A 158 0.39 -7.43 -6.31
CA HIS A 158 -0.44 -6.23 -6.33
C HIS A 158 -1.78 -6.45 -7.04
N GLY A 159 -1.81 -7.26 -8.10
CA GLY A 159 -3.06 -7.70 -8.74
C GLY A 159 -3.98 -8.46 -7.79
N GLU A 160 -3.45 -9.41 -7.03
CA GLU A 160 -4.22 -10.15 -6.00
C GLU A 160 -4.74 -9.22 -4.91
N ASN A 161 -3.93 -8.26 -4.45
CA ASN A 161 -4.33 -7.29 -3.44
C ASN A 161 -5.47 -6.40 -3.94
N ILE A 162 -5.43 -5.96 -5.21
CA ILE A 162 -6.53 -5.20 -5.83
C ILE A 162 -7.82 -6.03 -5.83
N MET A 163 -7.74 -7.32 -6.18
CA MET A 163 -8.92 -8.20 -6.14
C MET A 163 -9.50 -8.34 -4.74
N LYS A 164 -8.66 -8.57 -3.72
CA LYS A 164 -9.09 -8.67 -2.31
C LYS A 164 -9.76 -7.37 -1.84
N LEU A 165 -9.16 -6.22 -2.12
CA LEU A 165 -9.71 -4.91 -1.76
C LEU A 165 -11.05 -4.64 -2.49
N SER A 166 -11.16 -5.03 -3.76
CA SER A 166 -12.40 -4.89 -4.53
C SER A 166 -13.52 -5.79 -3.97
N ALA A 167 -13.20 -7.03 -3.63
CA ALA A 167 -14.16 -7.95 -3.00
C ALA A 167 -14.67 -7.40 -1.66
N GLU A 168 -13.76 -6.90 -0.81
CA GLU A 168 -14.14 -6.32 0.48
C GLU A 168 -14.93 -5.02 0.32
N LYS A 169 -14.55 -4.15 -0.63
CA LYS A 169 -15.34 -2.98 -1.01
C LYS A 169 -16.77 -3.41 -1.36
N ASN A 170 -16.94 -4.35 -2.28
CA ASN A 170 -18.27 -4.81 -2.71
C ASN A 170 -19.08 -5.39 -1.54
N ARG A 171 -18.45 -6.14 -0.64
CA ARG A 171 -19.08 -6.66 0.58
C ARG A 171 -19.58 -5.53 1.49
N ILE A 172 -18.77 -4.51 1.73
CA ILE A 172 -19.14 -3.35 2.55
C ILE A 172 -20.32 -2.59 1.91
N PHE A 173 -20.27 -2.35 0.61
CA PHE A 173 -21.34 -1.66 -0.12
C PHE A 173 -22.66 -2.46 -0.06
N ALA A 174 -22.61 -3.79 -0.21
CA ALA A 174 -23.78 -4.65 -0.08
C ALA A 174 -24.39 -4.57 1.33
N ASN A 175 -23.56 -4.60 2.37
CA ASN A 175 -24.02 -4.47 3.76
C ASN A 175 -24.68 -3.10 4.02
N ILE A 176 -24.07 -2.00 3.53
CA ILE A 176 -24.67 -0.66 3.66
C ILE A 176 -26.03 -0.61 2.99
N GLN A 177 -26.13 -1.15 1.77
CA GLN A 177 -27.39 -1.17 1.02
C GLN A 177 -28.47 -1.97 1.77
N GLN A 178 -28.12 -3.14 2.30
CA GLN A 178 -29.04 -3.97 3.08
C GLN A 178 -29.60 -3.22 4.29
N VAL A 179 -28.76 -2.47 5.01
CA VAL A 179 -29.25 -1.70 6.17
C VAL A 179 -30.12 -0.53 5.73
N LEU A 180 -29.74 0.19 4.66
CA LEU A 180 -30.59 1.26 4.11
C LEU A 180 -31.96 0.74 3.71
N ASP A 181 -32.03 -0.41 3.05
CA ASP A 181 -33.28 -1.04 2.65
C ASP A 181 -34.12 -1.48 3.86
N ALA A 182 -33.47 -2.01 4.91
CA ALA A 182 -34.14 -2.38 6.14
C ALA A 182 -34.75 -1.17 6.86
N VAL A 183 -33.98 -0.08 7.01
CA VAL A 183 -34.44 1.17 7.63
C VAL A 183 -35.60 1.76 6.82
N LYS A 184 -35.43 1.88 5.50
CA LYS A 184 -36.49 2.35 4.60
C LYS A 184 -37.76 1.51 4.75
N GLY A 185 -37.64 0.19 4.76
CA GLY A 185 -38.76 -0.73 4.94
C GLY A 185 -39.48 -0.57 6.29
N GLN A 186 -38.79 -0.18 7.37
CA GLN A 186 -39.44 0.13 8.65
C GLN A 186 -40.29 1.41 8.56
N PHE A 187 -39.76 2.46 7.93
CA PHE A 187 -40.51 3.71 7.72
C PHE A 187 -41.72 3.48 6.81
N ASP A 188 -41.55 2.76 5.71
CA ASP A 188 -42.64 2.48 4.77
C ASP A 188 -43.80 1.71 5.45
N LYS A 189 -43.47 0.73 6.30
CA LYS A 189 -44.47 0.01 7.11
C LYS A 189 -45.21 0.92 8.08
N GLU A 190 -44.51 1.83 8.74
CA GLU A 190 -45.14 2.74 9.68
C GLU A 190 -46.03 3.76 8.96
N CYS A 191 -45.58 4.31 7.83
CA CYS A 191 -46.40 5.15 6.96
C CYS A 191 -47.67 4.42 6.49
N ALA A 192 -47.57 3.15 6.09
CA ALA A 192 -48.73 2.36 5.69
C ALA A 192 -49.76 2.21 6.82
N LYS A 193 -49.33 1.94 8.06
CA LYS A 193 -50.24 1.88 9.21
C LYS A 193 -50.94 3.21 9.47
N GLN A 194 -50.23 4.34 9.34
CA GLN A 194 -50.85 5.66 9.49
C GLN A 194 -51.88 5.91 8.39
N GLN A 195 -51.58 5.50 7.15
CA GLN A 195 -52.52 5.60 6.03
C GLN A 195 -53.78 4.74 6.25
N ASP A 196 -53.63 3.51 6.75
CA ASP A 196 -54.78 2.65 7.06
C ASP A 196 -55.68 3.28 8.14
N LYS A 197 -55.08 3.91 9.15
CA LYS A 197 -55.82 4.62 10.19
C LYS A 197 -56.57 5.84 9.63
N ILE A 198 -55.98 6.57 8.69
CA ILE A 198 -56.67 7.64 7.95
C ILE A 198 -57.87 7.07 7.20
N ASN A 199 -57.69 5.99 6.44
CA ASN A 199 -58.76 5.39 5.64
C ASN A 199 -59.95 4.93 6.51
N LEU A 200 -59.68 4.35 7.69
CA LEU A 200 -60.71 3.98 8.67
C LEU A 200 -61.46 5.20 9.21
N LEU A 201 -60.73 6.27 9.59
CA LEU A 201 -61.34 7.51 10.08
C LEU A 201 -62.17 8.21 8.99
N GLU A 202 -61.76 8.14 7.73
CA GLU A 202 -62.52 8.68 6.59
C GLU A 202 -63.82 7.90 6.35
N ALA A 203 -63.79 6.56 6.46
CA ALA A 203 -64.98 5.72 6.37
C ALA A 203 -65.98 6.02 7.50
N ASP A 204 -65.50 6.13 8.74
CA ASP A 204 -66.32 6.50 9.90
C ASP A 204 -66.91 7.90 9.75
N LYS A 205 -66.10 8.88 9.29
CA LYS A 205 -66.56 10.25 9.02
C LYS A 205 -67.69 10.26 7.98
N LYS A 206 -67.56 9.47 6.91
CA LYS A 206 -68.59 9.36 5.87
C LYS A 206 -69.89 8.76 6.44
N SER A 207 -69.80 7.64 7.16
CA SER A 207 -70.97 7.01 7.78
C SER A 207 -71.69 7.93 8.77
N ASN A 208 -70.92 8.68 9.58
CA ASN A 208 -71.47 9.69 10.49
C ASN A 208 -72.21 10.82 9.77
N SER A 209 -71.69 11.28 8.62
CA SER A 209 -72.34 12.30 7.81
C SER A 209 -73.69 11.83 7.26
N GLU A 210 -73.77 10.57 6.81
CA GLU A 210 -75.01 9.96 6.30
C GLU A 210 -76.06 9.80 7.40
N LEU A 211 -75.66 9.30 8.57
CA LEU A 211 -76.53 9.18 9.75
C LEU A 211 -77.03 10.54 10.23
N ARG A 212 -76.16 11.56 10.26
CA ARG A 212 -76.54 12.93 10.61
C ARG A 212 -77.59 13.48 9.64
N GLY A 213 -77.36 13.37 8.33
CA GLY A 213 -78.31 13.85 7.32
C GLY A 213 -79.69 13.18 7.46
N THR A 214 -79.70 11.85 7.66
CA THR A 214 -80.95 11.10 7.89
C THR A 214 -81.67 11.56 9.15
N ALA A 215 -80.94 11.76 10.26
CA ALA A 215 -81.53 12.24 11.51
C ALA A 215 -82.08 13.66 11.39
N GLU A 216 -81.35 14.57 10.73
CA GLU A 216 -81.79 15.94 10.47
C GLU A 216 -83.06 15.98 9.60
N GLU A 217 -83.17 15.11 8.60
CA GLU A 217 -84.36 14.98 7.76
C GLU A 217 -85.57 14.48 8.55
N TRP A 218 -85.38 13.47 9.39
CA TRP A 218 -86.43 12.94 10.27
C TRP A 218 -86.94 13.99 11.27
N ILE A 219 -86.04 14.79 11.85
CA ILE A 219 -86.40 15.86 12.80
C ILE A 219 -87.26 16.93 12.12
N LYS A 220 -87.03 17.23 10.85
CA LYS A 220 -87.78 18.24 10.09
C LYS A 220 -89.11 17.73 9.53
N SER A 221 -89.34 16.42 9.54
CA SER A 221 -90.54 15.82 8.93
C SER A 221 -91.76 15.96 9.83
N GLU A 222 -92.87 16.44 9.25
CA GLU A 222 -94.17 16.50 9.93
C GLU A 222 -94.86 15.12 10.03
N LYS A 223 -94.33 14.10 9.32
CA LYS A 223 -94.87 12.72 9.29
C LYS A 223 -94.20 11.79 10.30
N ILE A 224 -94.10 12.22 11.56
CA ILE A 224 -93.40 11.49 12.62
C ILE A 224 -93.93 10.05 12.81
N PHE A 225 -95.24 9.84 12.66
CA PHE A 225 -95.89 8.55 12.90
C PHE A 225 -95.42 7.44 11.95
N GLU A 226 -95.15 7.78 10.69
CA GLU A 226 -94.61 6.84 9.68
C GLU A 226 -93.12 6.55 9.89
N LEU A 227 -92.41 7.47 10.55
CA LEU A 227 -90.96 7.38 10.79
C LEU A 227 -90.61 6.64 12.10
N LEU A 228 -91.51 6.63 13.09
CA LEU A 228 -91.28 5.99 14.39
C LEU A 228 -90.76 4.54 14.32
N PRO A 229 -91.28 3.64 13.45
CA PRO A 229 -90.74 2.29 13.33
C PRO A 229 -89.29 2.26 12.80
N LYS A 230 -88.96 3.15 11.85
CA LYS A 230 -87.61 3.26 11.28
C LYS A 230 -86.61 3.83 12.29
N ILE A 231 -87.02 4.84 13.05
CA ILE A 231 -86.23 5.43 14.14
C ILE A 231 -85.96 4.37 15.22
N ALA A 232 -87.00 3.66 15.67
CA ALA A 232 -86.88 2.62 16.68
C ALA A 232 -85.96 1.46 16.24
N ALA A 233 -86.00 1.07 14.96
CA ALA A 233 -85.10 0.06 14.39
C ALA A 233 -83.64 0.52 14.39
N LEU A 234 -83.37 1.78 13.99
CA LEU A 234 -82.03 2.36 13.97
C LEU A 234 -81.42 2.51 15.38
N LEU A 235 -82.25 2.90 16.36
CA LEU A 235 -81.87 2.96 17.77
C LEU A 235 -81.59 1.57 18.37
N LYS A 236 -82.40 0.55 18.03
CA LYS A 236 -82.16 -0.84 18.45
C LYS A 236 -80.85 -1.42 17.90
N GLN A 237 -80.46 -1.03 16.69
CA GLN A 237 -79.16 -1.39 16.11
C GLN A 237 -77.99 -0.67 16.79
N ASN A 238 -78.25 0.24 17.73
CA ASN A 238 -77.26 1.00 18.47
C ASN A 238 -76.29 1.79 17.57
N ARG A 239 -76.69 2.08 16.33
CA ARG A 239 -75.83 2.72 15.32
C ARG A 239 -75.34 4.10 15.73
N PHE A 240 -76.11 4.83 16.54
CA PHE A 240 -75.68 6.13 17.07
C PHE A 240 -74.64 6.02 18.19
N ASN A 241 -74.63 4.90 18.93
CA ASN A 241 -73.69 4.65 20.03
C ASN A 241 -72.42 3.93 19.57
N SER A 242 -72.48 3.09 18.53
CA SER A 242 -71.30 2.39 17.99
C SER A 242 -70.26 3.34 17.38
N THR A 243 -70.66 4.52 16.91
CA THR A 243 -69.79 5.53 16.27
C THR A 243 -69.26 6.59 17.24
N LEU A 244 -69.57 6.46 18.55
CA LEU A 244 -69.17 7.39 19.62
C LEU A 244 -67.94 6.91 20.42
N THR A 245 -67.18 5.94 19.93
CA THR A 245 -65.82 5.75 20.46
C THR A 245 -64.98 6.95 20.02
N LYS A 246 -64.70 7.87 20.96
CA LYS A 246 -63.77 8.99 20.70
C LYS A 246 -62.52 8.41 20.02
N PRO A 247 -62.13 8.93 18.83
CA PRO A 247 -60.91 8.46 18.20
C PRO A 247 -59.79 8.61 19.21
N LYS A 248 -59.08 7.50 19.48
CA LYS A 248 -57.97 7.51 20.41
C LYS A 248 -57.01 8.64 20.01
N PRO A 249 -56.43 9.39 20.97
CA PRO A 249 -55.47 10.44 20.67
C PRO A 249 -54.43 9.94 19.67
N VAL A 250 -54.17 10.73 18.62
CA VAL A 250 -53.13 10.40 17.66
C VAL A 250 -51.80 10.49 18.40
N GLU A 251 -51.23 9.35 18.75
CA GLU A 251 -49.87 9.30 19.27
C GLU A 251 -48.92 9.79 18.18
N LYS A 252 -48.15 10.83 18.48
CA LYS A 252 -47.10 11.31 17.59
C LYS A 252 -46.04 10.22 17.48
N VAL A 253 -45.92 9.61 16.30
CA VAL A 253 -44.84 8.68 16.00
C VAL A 253 -43.52 9.44 16.11
N LYS A 254 -42.60 8.94 16.94
CA LYS A 254 -41.25 9.51 17.00
C LYS A 254 -40.54 9.20 15.68
N PRO A 255 -39.99 10.19 14.97
CA PRO A 255 -39.29 9.96 13.71
C PRO A 255 -37.99 9.15 13.90
N ASN A 256 -37.48 9.10 15.13
CA ASN A 256 -36.40 8.20 15.53
C ASN A 256 -36.94 6.78 15.81
N LEU A 257 -37.45 6.10 14.78
CA LEU A 257 -37.59 4.65 14.84
C LEU A 257 -36.22 4.04 15.16
N LYS A 258 -36.22 2.93 15.90
CA LYS A 258 -35.02 2.27 16.44
C LYS A 258 -33.98 2.08 15.32
N ASN A 259 -32.94 2.91 15.31
CA ASN A 259 -31.90 2.85 14.31
C ASN A 259 -30.76 1.97 14.83
N ASP A 260 -30.76 0.70 14.45
CA ASP A 260 -29.76 -0.27 14.91
C ASP A 260 -28.30 0.09 14.49
N LEU A 261 -28.11 1.09 13.63
CA LEU A 261 -26.79 1.66 13.28
C LEU A 261 -26.26 2.68 14.29
N ILE A 262 -27.12 3.26 15.12
CA ILE A 262 -26.74 4.20 16.19
C ILE A 262 -26.89 3.44 17.50
N PRO A 263 -25.80 3.14 18.22
CA PRO A 263 -25.91 2.43 19.49
C PRO A 263 -26.84 3.18 20.45
N GLU A 264 -27.72 2.45 21.13
CA GLU A 264 -28.62 3.03 22.13
C GLU A 264 -27.85 3.85 23.18
N LEU A 265 -28.46 4.95 23.61
CA LEU A 265 -27.95 5.74 24.72
C LEU A 265 -28.07 4.93 26.00
N ILE A 266 -26.93 4.70 26.65
CA ILE A 266 -26.90 4.09 27.98
C ILE A 266 -27.37 5.14 28.97
N GLN A 267 -28.40 4.82 29.75
CA GLN A 267 -28.99 5.73 30.72
C GLN A 267 -28.67 5.28 32.15
N PHE A 268 -28.10 6.20 32.93
CA PHE A 268 -27.91 6.06 34.37
C PHE A 268 -28.87 7.01 35.08
N THR A 269 -29.77 6.49 35.91
CA THR A 269 -30.69 7.31 36.70
C THR A 269 -30.41 7.08 38.18
N GLN A 270 -30.25 8.17 38.93
CA GLN A 270 -29.91 8.11 40.35
C GLN A 270 -30.74 9.09 41.17
N PRO A 271 -31.42 8.66 42.25
CA PRO A 271 -32.17 9.57 43.12
C PRO A 271 -31.20 10.52 43.84
N ILE A 272 -31.69 11.72 44.16
CA ILE A 272 -30.96 12.72 44.93
C ILE A 272 -31.63 12.81 46.30
N ASP A 273 -30.87 12.54 47.37
CA ASP A 273 -31.35 12.55 48.76
C ASP A 273 -30.58 13.54 49.66
N GLY A 274 -29.86 14.50 49.06
CA GLY A 274 -29.05 15.49 49.77
C GLY A 274 -27.67 15.00 50.22
N ARG A 275 -27.30 13.74 49.94
CA ARG A 275 -25.97 13.20 50.24
C ARG A 275 -25.07 13.22 49.02
N GLU A 276 -23.76 13.07 49.26
CA GLU A 276 -22.83 12.75 48.20
C GLU A 276 -23.06 11.29 47.75
N ILE A 277 -23.24 11.11 46.45
CA ILE A 277 -23.56 9.82 45.87
C ILE A 277 -22.46 9.45 44.87
N SER A 278 -21.98 8.22 44.95
CA SER A 278 -20.97 7.68 44.06
C SER A 278 -21.31 6.23 43.73
N GLN A 279 -21.84 5.98 42.53
CA GLN A 279 -22.26 4.64 42.10
C GLN A 279 -21.59 4.23 40.80
N ILE A 280 -21.19 2.95 40.74
CA ILE A 280 -20.65 2.31 39.54
C ILE A 280 -21.78 1.55 38.83
N PHE A 281 -21.91 1.80 37.53
CA PHE A 281 -22.80 1.12 36.61
C PHE A 281 -21.98 0.28 35.65
N LYS A 282 -22.28 -1.02 35.61
CA LYS A 282 -21.70 -1.96 34.65
C LYS A 282 -22.61 -2.06 33.45
N VAL A 283 -22.04 -2.01 32.25
CA VAL A 283 -22.79 -2.06 31.00
C VAL A 283 -22.20 -3.08 30.05
N ASP A 284 -23.01 -3.54 29.10
CA ASP A 284 -22.60 -4.53 28.12
C ASP A 284 -21.36 -4.08 27.34
N GLY A 285 -20.44 -5.02 27.08
CA GLY A 285 -19.14 -4.73 26.48
C GLY A 285 -18.03 -4.32 27.46
N GLY A 286 -18.22 -4.58 28.77
CA GLY A 286 -17.16 -4.48 29.77
C GLY A 286 -16.86 -3.08 30.28
N PHE A 287 -17.67 -2.09 29.92
CA PHE A 287 -17.51 -0.73 30.44
C PHE A 287 -18.07 -0.63 31.86
N GLU A 288 -17.36 0.12 32.71
CA GLU A 288 -17.81 0.49 34.04
C GLU A 288 -17.78 2.02 34.15
N PHE A 289 -18.94 2.62 34.42
CA PHE A 289 -19.10 4.06 34.58
C PHE A 289 -19.37 4.38 36.04
N LYS A 290 -18.62 5.33 36.61
CA LYS A 290 -18.89 5.87 37.94
C LYS A 290 -19.55 7.23 37.82
N VAL A 291 -20.79 7.34 38.29
CA VAL A 291 -21.51 8.61 38.43
C VAL A 291 -21.25 9.14 39.83
N GLN A 292 -20.79 10.38 39.92
CA GLN A 292 -20.55 11.09 41.18
C GLN A 292 -21.45 12.32 41.23
N ILE A 293 -22.22 12.44 42.29
CA ILE A 293 -23.11 13.56 42.57
C ILE A 293 -22.68 14.14 43.90
N SER A 294 -22.27 15.40 43.89
CA SER A 294 -21.89 16.14 45.09
C SER A 294 -22.78 17.37 45.24
N HIS A 295 -23.21 17.63 46.47
CA HIS A 295 -23.98 18.83 46.78
C HIS A 295 -23.04 20.04 46.86
N ASP A 296 -23.41 21.16 46.24
CA ASP A 296 -22.56 22.37 46.23
C ASP A 296 -22.64 23.20 47.52
N GLY A 297 -23.51 22.80 48.45
CA GLY A 297 -23.73 23.49 49.73
C GLY A 297 -24.83 24.55 49.68
N VAL A 298 -25.48 24.77 48.54
CA VAL A 298 -26.45 25.85 48.34
C VAL A 298 -27.78 25.35 47.76
N THR A 299 -27.84 25.07 46.45
CA THR A 299 -29.10 24.73 45.73
C THR A 299 -28.90 23.74 44.58
N PHE A 300 -27.67 23.42 44.18
CA PHE A 300 -27.41 22.58 43.01
C PHE A 300 -26.55 21.36 43.34
N TYR A 301 -26.72 20.33 42.52
CA TYR A 301 -25.91 19.12 42.57
C TYR A 301 -24.94 19.11 41.41
N LYS A 302 -23.64 19.03 41.70
CA LYS A 302 -22.58 18.86 40.71
C LYS A 302 -22.50 17.39 40.33
N VAL A 303 -22.59 17.12 39.03
CA VAL A 303 -22.55 15.77 38.48
C VAL A 303 -21.25 15.59 37.69
N ALA A 304 -20.53 14.52 38.00
CA ALA A 304 -19.36 14.09 37.26
C ALA A 304 -19.51 12.62 36.85
N LEU A 305 -18.87 12.27 35.75
CA LEU A 305 -18.84 10.91 35.22
C LEU A 305 -17.40 10.47 35.01
N THR A 306 -17.11 9.23 35.34
CA THR A 306 -15.78 8.61 35.18
C THR A 306 -15.92 7.28 34.46
N ILE A 307 -15.02 6.99 33.53
CA ILE A 307 -14.90 5.65 32.93
C ILE A 307 -13.88 4.87 33.77
N GLU A 308 -14.35 3.99 34.65
CA GLU A 308 -13.52 3.17 35.54
C GLU A 308 -12.87 2.01 34.79
N LYS A 309 -13.63 1.39 33.88
CA LYS A 309 -13.16 0.40 32.91
C LYS A 309 -13.77 0.68 31.55
N GLY A 310 -12.98 0.52 30.51
CA GLY A 310 -13.38 0.82 29.14
C GLY A 310 -12.25 1.46 28.35
N ILE A 311 -12.60 2.35 27.42
CA ILE A 311 -11.67 3.06 26.54
C ILE A 311 -11.84 4.58 26.78
N GLY A 312 -10.73 5.31 26.88
CA GLY A 312 -10.75 6.77 26.91
C GLY A 312 -10.99 7.35 25.50
N GLY A 313 -11.63 8.51 25.40
CA GLY A 313 -12.02 9.06 24.10
C GLY A 313 -13.09 10.15 24.20
N VAL A 314 -13.63 10.57 23.06
CA VAL A 314 -14.71 11.57 23.01
C VAL A 314 -16.05 10.88 22.87
N TYR A 315 -16.90 11.04 23.88
CA TYR A 315 -18.23 10.45 23.97
C TYR A 315 -19.29 11.54 23.96
N LEU A 316 -20.48 11.26 23.40
CA LEU A 316 -21.62 12.18 23.51
C LEU A 316 -22.36 11.89 24.82
N VAL A 317 -22.53 12.90 25.66
CA VAL A 317 -23.14 12.78 26.98
C VAL A 317 -24.20 13.86 27.17
N SER A 318 -25.32 13.50 27.78
CA SER A 318 -26.35 14.47 28.17
C SER A 318 -26.67 14.33 29.66
N LEU A 319 -26.90 15.46 30.32
CA LEU A 319 -27.34 15.54 31.70
C LEU A 319 -28.81 16.01 31.75
N GLY A 320 -29.70 15.15 32.25
CA GLY A 320 -31.13 15.40 32.31
C GLY A 320 -31.75 15.58 30.92
N SER A 321 -32.35 16.76 30.71
CA SER A 321 -33.02 17.17 29.46
C SER A 321 -32.11 17.92 28.49
N ASN A 322 -30.84 18.15 28.85
CA ASN A 322 -29.89 18.89 28.02
C ASN A 322 -29.56 18.13 26.72
N PRO A 323 -29.16 18.84 25.66
CA PRO A 323 -28.66 18.20 24.45
C PRO A 323 -27.41 17.35 24.73
N LEU A 324 -27.14 16.38 23.83
CA LEU A 324 -25.91 15.58 23.87
C LEU A 324 -24.71 16.46 23.49
N GLU A 325 -23.71 16.54 24.36
CA GLU A 325 -22.48 17.28 24.12
C GLU A 325 -21.25 16.36 24.11
N PRO A 326 -20.24 16.66 23.28
CA PRO A 326 -19.01 15.87 23.22
C PRO A 326 -18.13 16.14 24.45
N ILE A 327 -17.86 15.09 25.22
CA ILE A 327 -16.98 15.12 26.39
C ILE A 327 -15.81 14.18 26.17
N LYS A 328 -14.59 14.68 26.40
CA LYS A 328 -13.36 13.88 26.33
C LYS A 328 -13.10 13.22 27.68
N PHE A 329 -13.16 11.90 27.73
CA PHE A 329 -12.88 11.10 28.90
C PHE A 329 -11.44 10.57 28.87
N VAL A 330 -10.78 10.70 30.01
CA VAL A 330 -9.56 9.98 30.36
C VAL A 330 -9.95 8.89 31.35
N LEU A 331 -9.41 7.68 31.19
CA LEU A 331 -9.75 6.56 32.05
C LEU A 331 -9.42 6.88 33.51
N ARG A 332 -10.36 6.53 34.41
CA ARG A 332 -10.28 6.75 35.86
C ARG A 332 -10.15 8.21 36.29
N GLN A 333 -10.47 9.14 35.39
CA GLN A 333 -10.52 10.58 35.68
C GLN A 333 -11.96 11.09 35.63
N ALA A 334 -12.37 11.80 36.68
CA ALA A 334 -13.69 12.42 36.75
C ALA A 334 -13.81 13.57 35.75
N SER A 335 -14.84 13.49 34.89
CA SER A 335 -15.19 14.52 33.92
C SER A 335 -16.48 15.22 34.38
N PRO A 336 -16.45 16.54 34.63
CA PRO A 336 -17.63 17.27 35.07
C PRO A 336 -18.67 17.35 33.94
N LEU A 337 -19.92 17.00 34.25
CA LEU A 337 -21.04 17.06 33.31
C LEU A 337 -21.88 18.33 33.44
N GLY A 338 -21.83 18.98 34.61
CA GLY A 338 -22.58 20.20 34.91
C GLY A 338 -23.28 20.15 36.26
N GLN A 339 -24.27 21.03 36.43
CA GLN A 339 -25.06 21.18 37.65
C GLN A 339 -26.54 20.89 37.37
N VAL A 340 -27.22 20.28 38.34
CA VAL A 340 -28.65 19.98 38.28
C VAL A 340 -29.36 20.63 39.47
N HIS A 341 -30.48 21.31 39.19
CA HIS A 341 -31.37 21.81 40.25
C HIS A 341 -32.34 20.68 40.64
N PRO A 342 -32.59 20.42 41.94
CA PRO A 342 -33.44 19.32 42.40
C PRO A 342 -34.94 19.42 42.02
N GLY A 343 -35.38 20.37 41.19
CA GLY A 343 -36.81 20.54 40.87
C GLY A 343 -37.72 20.71 42.10
N ALA A 344 -39.03 20.80 41.89
CA ALA A 344 -40.04 20.82 42.97
C ALA A 344 -40.69 19.45 43.19
N ASP A 345 -40.11 18.38 42.62
CA ASP A 345 -40.67 17.04 42.63
C ASP A 345 -40.44 16.33 43.97
N ALA A 346 -41.40 15.47 44.35
CA ALA A 346 -41.34 14.71 45.61
C ALA A 346 -40.19 13.68 45.68
N ALA A 347 -39.54 13.36 44.56
CA ALA A 347 -38.43 12.42 44.46
C ALA A 347 -37.45 12.83 43.32
N PRO A 348 -36.56 13.80 43.57
CA PRO A 348 -35.65 14.29 42.53
C PRO A 348 -34.61 13.24 42.13
N SER A 349 -34.27 13.19 40.83
CA SER A 349 -33.25 12.27 40.31
C SER A 349 -32.38 12.93 39.24
N VAL A 350 -31.13 12.49 39.14
CA VAL A 350 -30.22 12.82 38.04
C VAL A 350 -30.31 11.71 37.01
N THR A 351 -30.48 12.09 35.73
CA THR A 351 -30.31 11.18 34.60
C THR A 351 -29.08 11.58 33.79
N VAL A 352 -28.16 10.65 33.58
CA VAL A 352 -27.01 10.81 32.66
C VAL A 352 -27.22 9.84 31.49
N LYS A 353 -27.09 10.32 30.26
CA LYS A 353 -27.11 9.45 29.07
C LYS A 353 -25.77 9.52 28.35
N VAL A 354 -25.24 8.36 27.97
CA VAL A 354 -23.93 8.24 27.29
C VAL A 354 -24.11 7.45 26.00
N GLN A 355 -23.59 8.00 24.90
CA GLN A 355 -23.46 7.29 23.64
C GLN A 355 -22.02 6.75 23.51
N LEU A 356 -21.86 5.43 23.62
CA LEU A 356 -20.54 4.78 23.58
C LEU A 356 -19.85 4.89 22.22
N ALA A 357 -20.60 4.87 21.12
CA ALA A 357 -20.05 4.97 19.79
C ALA A 357 -20.90 5.91 18.93
N LYS A 358 -20.23 6.83 18.23
CA LYS A 358 -20.87 7.75 17.29
C LYS A 358 -21.29 7.02 16.02
N THR A 359 -20.62 5.90 15.71
CA THR A 359 -20.86 5.08 14.53
C THR A 359 -20.83 3.58 14.86
N TYR A 360 -21.44 2.77 14.01
CA TYR A 360 -21.33 1.31 14.07
C TYR A 360 -19.87 0.82 13.96
N ALA A 361 -19.03 1.51 13.18
CA ALA A 361 -17.60 1.19 13.07
C ALA A 361 -16.86 1.37 14.40
N GLU A 362 -17.12 2.47 15.10
CA GLU A 362 -16.57 2.68 16.45
C GLU A 362 -17.08 1.61 17.43
N LYS A 363 -18.34 1.18 17.33
CA LYS A 363 -18.89 0.07 18.14
C LYS A 363 -18.17 -1.25 17.85
N CYS A 364 -17.89 -1.57 16.58
CA CYS A 364 -17.14 -2.77 16.20
C CYS A 364 -15.71 -2.76 16.74
N VAL A 365 -15.01 -1.62 16.68
CA VAL A 365 -13.66 -1.48 17.25
C VAL A 365 -13.67 -1.66 18.77
N GLN A 366 -14.68 -1.13 19.46
CA GLN A 366 -14.85 -1.33 20.90
C GLN A 366 -15.09 -2.81 21.24
N LEU A 367 -15.97 -3.49 20.51
CA LEU A 367 -16.22 -4.92 20.69
C LEU A 367 -14.99 -5.78 20.41
N GLN A 368 -14.22 -5.49 19.35
CA GLN A 368 -12.97 -6.21 19.06
C GLN A 368 -11.94 -6.07 20.19
N ARG A 369 -11.78 -4.86 20.73
CA ARG A 369 -10.89 -4.63 21.88
C ARG A 369 -11.36 -5.35 23.13
N TYR A 370 -12.67 -5.41 23.36
CA TYR A 370 -13.24 -6.14 24.48
C TYR A 370 -13.02 -7.66 24.36
N VAL A 371 -13.23 -8.24 23.17
CA VAL A 371 -12.92 -9.65 22.91
C VAL A 371 -11.45 -9.94 23.18
N HIS A 372 -10.54 -9.08 22.71
CA HIS A 372 -9.11 -9.27 22.95
C HIS A 372 -8.73 -9.21 24.45
N GLN A 373 -9.37 -8.34 25.23
CA GLN A 373 -9.18 -8.29 26.69
C GLN A 373 -9.71 -9.55 27.39
N LEU A 374 -10.85 -10.08 26.96
CA LEU A 374 -11.38 -11.34 27.49
C LEU A 374 -10.45 -12.51 27.17
N GLU A 375 -9.94 -12.59 25.94
CA GLU A 375 -8.96 -13.62 25.52
C GLU A 375 -7.67 -13.55 26.35
N SER A 376 -7.17 -12.33 26.59
CA SER A 376 -5.97 -12.11 27.41
C SER A 376 -6.20 -12.52 28.87
N GLY A 377 -7.36 -12.21 29.45
CA GLY A 377 -7.70 -12.63 30.82
C GLY A 377 -7.89 -14.14 30.95
N VAL A 378 -8.42 -14.81 29.93
CA VAL A 378 -8.49 -16.29 29.88
C VAL A 378 -7.10 -16.90 29.82
N TYR A 379 -6.18 -16.30 29.07
CA TYR A 379 -4.78 -16.74 29.00
C TYR A 379 -4.09 -16.64 30.37
N GLU A 380 -4.21 -15.50 31.07
CA GLU A 380 -3.62 -15.30 32.41
C GLU A 380 -4.21 -16.26 33.46
N LEU A 381 -5.52 -16.53 33.42
CA LEU A 381 -6.15 -17.53 34.29
C LEU A 381 -5.67 -18.95 33.97
N SER A 382 -5.46 -19.26 32.67
CA SER A 382 -4.95 -20.56 32.24
C SER A 382 -3.49 -20.79 32.62
N GLU A 383 -2.66 -19.74 32.64
CA GLU A 383 -1.31 -19.80 33.19
C GLU A 383 -1.33 -19.96 34.71
N SER A 384 -2.17 -19.20 35.40
CA SER A 384 -2.29 -19.28 36.87
C SER A 384 -2.70 -20.68 37.36
N LEU A 385 -3.54 -21.38 36.60
CA LEU A 385 -3.96 -22.77 36.86
C LEU A 385 -2.89 -23.82 36.48
N ARG A 386 -1.87 -23.48 35.69
CA ARG A 386 -0.73 -24.37 35.40
C ARG A 386 0.36 -24.31 36.46
N PHE A 387 0.35 -23.27 37.30
CA PHE A 387 1.33 -23.04 38.37
C PHE A 387 0.76 -23.28 39.78
N GLN A 388 -0.48 -23.78 39.89
CA GLN A 388 -1.03 -24.43 41.08
C GLN A 388 -1.02 -25.95 40.87
#